data_AF-A0A6M0AUH7-F1
#
_entry.id   AF-A0A6M0AUH7-F1
#
_cell.length_a   1.000
_cell.length_b   1.000
_cell.length_c   1.000
_cell.angle_alpha   90.00
_cell.angle_beta   90.00
_cell.angle_gamma   90.00
#
_symmetry.space_group_name_H-M   'P 1'
#
loop_
_entity.id
_entity.type
_entity.pdbx_description
1 polymer ?
#
loop_
_entity_poly.entity_id
_entity_poly.type
_entity_poly.pdbx_seq_one_letter_code
_entity_poly.pdbx_strand_id
1 'polypeptide(L)'
;VAAEIAISNQCITVIRALDSDSSDQQVVWSRLAELEAIATAANHLHCQLNSIEVKQTLEKLILRTLWQILYDSNPEDMEVDIQRLEKMIDLGNQLNLSLSLDRCQELYLEYFHNQFLPQLIQSQDLKKDSKDSDSNGSYPWLCKMCTCSTSFSTSVSPSPLLNLGQTLAVDLSAWITKLPSPG
;
A
#
# COMPACT_ATOMS: atom_id res chain seq x y z
N VAL A 1 -30.09 18.84 0.98
CA VAL A 1 -30.56 18.45 2.33
C VAL A 1 -31.06 17.01 2.40
N ALA A 2 -32.27 16.62 1.95
CA ALA A 2 -32.75 15.23 2.12
C ALA A 2 -31.93 14.17 1.34
N ALA A 3 -31.61 14.44 0.06
CA ALA A 3 -30.77 13.54 -0.75
C ALA A 3 -29.35 13.40 -0.19
N GLU A 4 -28.76 14.52 0.24
CA GLU A 4 -27.43 14.56 0.85
C GLU A 4 -27.35 13.78 2.17
N ILE A 5 -28.36 13.92 3.04
CA ILE A 5 -28.47 13.14 4.29
C ILE A 5 -28.65 11.65 3.97
N ALA A 6 -29.48 11.30 2.97
CA ALA A 6 -29.69 9.92 2.57
C ALA A 6 -28.40 9.28 2.03
N ILE A 7 -27.67 9.97 1.16
CA ILE A 7 -26.38 9.53 0.61
C ILE A 7 -25.35 9.39 1.73
N SER A 8 -25.28 10.34 2.66
CA SER A 8 -24.38 10.27 3.80
C SER A 8 -24.65 9.06 4.69
N ASN A 9 -25.92 8.80 5.02
CA ASN A 9 -26.31 7.63 5.81
C ASN A 9 -26.02 6.31 5.08
N GLN A 10 -26.24 6.25 3.77
CA GLN A 10 -25.90 5.08 2.95
C GLN A 10 -24.38 4.84 2.96
N CYS A 11 -23.59 5.88 2.74
CA CYS A 11 -22.13 5.83 2.75
C CYS A 11 -21.60 5.32 4.10
N ILE A 12 -22.12 5.84 5.22
CA ILE A 12 -21.79 5.39 6.58
C ILE A 12 -22.17 3.92 6.78
N THR A 13 -23.32 3.48 6.28
CA THR A 13 -23.77 2.09 6.43
C THR A 13 -22.85 1.13 5.68
N VAL A 14 -22.50 1.45 4.43
CA VAL A 14 -21.61 0.62 3.60
C VAL A 14 -20.20 0.58 4.17
N ILE A 15 -19.66 1.72 4.62
CA ILE A 15 -18.30 1.75 5.14
C ILE A 15 -18.15 1.05 6.49
N ARG A 16 -19.19 1.10 7.34
CA ARG A 16 -19.22 0.30 8.57
C ARG A 16 -19.29 -1.20 8.27
N ALA A 17 -20.05 -1.59 7.25
CA ALA A 17 -20.10 -2.98 6.79
C ALA A 17 -18.75 -3.46 6.22
N LEU A 18 -17.98 -2.54 5.62
CA LEU A 18 -16.62 -2.78 5.15
C LEU A 18 -15.58 -2.86 6.29
N ASP A 19 -15.78 -2.11 7.38
CA ASP A 19 -14.92 -2.17 8.58
C ASP A 19 -15.16 -3.41 9.43
N SER A 20 -16.36 -3.97 9.42
CA SER A 20 -16.60 -5.30 10.01
C SER A 20 -15.73 -6.34 9.31
N ASP A 21 -15.00 -7.14 10.10
CA ASP A 21 -14.07 -8.18 9.62
C ASP A 21 -14.78 -9.22 8.74
N SER A 22 -14.88 -8.92 7.45
CA SER A 22 -15.19 -9.90 6.42
C SER A 22 -13.88 -10.48 5.91
N SER A 23 -13.58 -11.72 6.29
CA SER A 23 -12.47 -12.48 5.70
C SER A 23 -12.70 -12.85 4.23
N ASP A 24 -13.91 -12.62 3.72
CA ASP A 24 -14.31 -12.90 2.34
C ASP A 24 -13.97 -11.70 1.43
N GLN A 25 -12.95 -11.88 0.58
CA GLN A 25 -12.53 -10.87 -0.41
C GLN A 25 -13.68 -10.48 -1.36
N GLN A 26 -14.57 -11.39 -1.74
CA GLN A 26 -15.66 -11.09 -2.66
C GLN A 26 -16.66 -10.10 -2.03
N VAL A 27 -16.92 -10.26 -0.73
CA VAL A 27 -17.77 -9.32 0.03
C VAL A 27 -17.10 -7.94 0.09
N VAL A 28 -15.80 -7.88 0.37
CA VAL A 28 -15.03 -6.62 0.40
C VAL A 28 -15.13 -5.90 -0.95
N TRP A 29 -14.87 -6.60 -2.06
CA TRP A 29 -14.96 -6.02 -3.41
C TRP A 29 -16.38 -5.55 -3.76
N SER A 30 -17.40 -6.32 -3.41
CA SER A 30 -18.80 -5.90 -3.60
C SER A 30 -19.13 -4.63 -2.83
N ARG A 31 -18.61 -4.48 -1.61
CA ARG A 31 -18.83 -3.29 -0.77
C ARG A 31 -18.08 -2.06 -1.29
N LEU A 32 -16.87 -2.25 -1.83
CA LEU A 32 -16.14 -1.19 -2.50
C LEU A 32 -16.87 -0.71 -3.76
N ALA A 33 -17.43 -1.62 -4.55
CA ALA A 33 -18.24 -1.28 -5.72
C ALA A 33 -19.54 -0.54 -5.33
N GLU A 34 -20.17 -0.92 -4.21
CA GLU A 34 -21.33 -0.21 -3.67
C GLU A 34 -20.95 1.21 -3.24
N LEU A 35 -19.80 1.38 -2.57
CA LEU A 35 -19.29 2.69 -2.16
C LEU A 35 -18.94 3.56 -3.38
N GLU A 36 -18.44 2.98 -4.46
CA GLU A 36 -18.19 3.67 -5.74
C GLU A 36 -19.47 4.16 -6.40
N ALA A 37 -20.53 3.34 -6.39
CA ALA A 37 -21.83 3.74 -6.90
C ALA A 37 -22.40 4.93 -6.11
N ILE A 38 -22.24 4.91 -4.78
CA ILE A 38 -22.62 6.03 -3.90
C ILE A 38 -21.78 7.27 -4.20
N ALA A 39 -20.46 7.14 -4.38
CA ALA A 39 -19.57 8.24 -4.74
C ALA A 39 -19.97 8.89 -6.07
N THR A 40 -20.26 8.06 -7.07
CA THR A 40 -20.72 8.50 -8.40
C THR A 40 -22.05 9.26 -8.30
N ALA A 41 -23.01 8.74 -7.53
CA ALA A 41 -24.29 9.39 -7.31
C ALA A 41 -24.13 10.72 -6.55
N ALA A 42 -23.29 10.76 -5.50
CA ALA A 42 -23.00 11.96 -4.74
C ALA A 42 -22.41 13.07 -5.63
N ASN A 43 -21.45 12.70 -6.49
CA ASN A 43 -20.82 13.62 -7.43
C ASN A 43 -21.81 14.13 -8.49
N HIS A 44 -22.64 13.26 -9.05
CA HIS A 44 -23.67 13.64 -10.01
C HIS A 44 -24.70 14.63 -9.42
N LEU A 45 -25.00 14.48 -8.13
CA LEU A 45 -25.94 15.32 -7.40
C LEU A 45 -25.26 16.52 -6.71
N HIS A 46 -23.96 16.74 -6.92
CA HIS A 46 -23.15 17.76 -6.27
C HIS A 46 -23.30 17.79 -4.72
N CYS A 47 -23.47 16.61 -4.12
CA CYS A 47 -23.59 16.46 -2.66
C CYS A 47 -22.20 16.42 -2.02
N GLN A 48 -21.98 17.24 -1.00
CA GLN A 48 -20.72 17.23 -0.24
C GLN A 48 -20.84 16.29 0.96
N LEU A 49 -20.02 15.24 0.96
CA LEU A 49 -19.97 14.31 2.08
C LEU A 49 -19.02 14.82 3.16
N ASN A 50 -19.54 15.66 4.06
CA ASN A 50 -18.81 16.17 5.22
C ASN A 50 -18.80 15.17 6.41
N SER A 51 -18.70 13.87 6.13
CA SER A 51 -18.68 12.85 7.19
C SER A 51 -17.26 12.52 7.59
N ILE A 52 -16.85 13.07 8.74
CA ILE A 52 -15.58 12.75 9.42
C ILE A 52 -15.47 11.24 9.67
N GLU A 53 -16.59 10.57 9.95
CA GLU A 53 -16.62 9.13 10.20
C GLU A 53 -16.22 8.32 8.97
N VAL A 54 -16.76 8.67 7.79
CA VAL A 54 -16.42 7.97 6.53
C VAL A 54 -14.94 8.15 6.24
N LYS A 55 -14.42 9.37 6.39
CA LYS A 55 -12.98 9.65 6.23
C LYS A 55 -12.13 8.77 7.16
N GLN A 56 -12.38 8.82 8.47
CA GLN A 56 -11.58 8.09 9.46
C GLN A 56 -11.64 6.58 9.27
N THR A 57 -12.81 6.05 8.90
CA THR A 57 -12.97 4.62 8.65
C THR A 57 -12.20 4.20 7.41
N LEU A 58 -12.24 5.00 6.34
CA LEU A 58 -11.49 4.73 5.12
C LEU A 58 -9.97 4.79 5.36
N GLU A 59 -9.46 5.80 6.07
CA GLU A 59 -8.05 5.91 6.45
C GLU A 59 -7.59 4.70 7.28
N LYS A 60 -8.39 4.27 8.24
CA LYS A 60 -8.13 3.07 9.05
C LYS A 60 -8.06 1.80 8.19
N LEU A 61 -8.99 1.64 7.24
CA LEU A 61 -9.04 0.50 6.33
C LEU A 61 -7.83 0.47 5.38
N ILE A 62 -7.44 1.63 4.84
CA ILE A 62 -6.24 1.77 4.00
C ILE A 62 -5.00 1.38 4.81
N LEU A 63 -4.83 1.91 6.02
CA LEU A 63 -3.69 1.58 6.87
C LEU A 63 -3.64 0.09 7.22
N ARG A 64 -4.78 -0.51 7.56
CA ARG A 64 -4.88 -1.95 7.83
C ARG A 64 -4.50 -2.79 6.61
N THR A 65 -5.03 -2.43 5.44
CA THR A 65 -4.74 -3.12 4.17
C THR A 65 -3.26 -3.02 3.82
N LEU A 66 -2.66 -1.84 3.99
CA LEU A 66 -1.22 -1.66 3.80
C LEU A 66 -0.41 -2.54 4.75
N TRP A 67 -0.78 -2.59 6.02
CA TRP A 67 -0.09 -3.46 6.98
C TRP A 67 -0.16 -4.94 6.55
N GLN A 68 -1.31 -5.41 6.07
CA GLN A 68 -1.46 -6.76 5.52
C GLN A 68 -0.53 -6.99 4.34
N ILE A 69 -0.51 -6.07 3.35
CA ILE A 69 0.39 -6.15 2.18
C ILE A 69 1.85 -6.30 2.59
N LEU A 70 2.28 -5.56 3.61
CA LEU A 70 3.68 -5.51 4.01
C LEU A 70 4.11 -6.69 4.90
N TYR A 71 3.22 -7.20 5.76
CA TYR A 71 3.61 -8.16 6.81
C TYR A 71 2.89 -9.51 6.79
N ASP A 72 1.75 -9.63 6.12
CA ASP A 72 0.84 -10.80 6.20
C ASP A 72 0.40 -11.36 4.83
N SER A 73 0.65 -10.64 3.73
CA SER A 73 0.17 -11.07 2.41
C SER A 73 0.96 -12.25 1.86
N ASN A 74 0.21 -13.27 1.42
CA ASN A 74 0.69 -14.35 0.58
C ASN A 74 1.10 -13.76 -0.80
N PRO A 75 2.21 -14.20 -1.43
CA PRO A 75 2.67 -13.63 -2.71
C PRO A 75 1.61 -13.68 -3.82
N GLU A 76 0.72 -14.67 -3.76
CA GLU A 76 -0.37 -14.86 -4.73
C GLU A 76 -1.49 -13.82 -4.59
N ASP A 77 -1.70 -13.29 -3.39
CA ASP A 77 -2.78 -12.32 -3.09
C ASP A 77 -2.30 -10.86 -3.09
N MET A 78 -0.97 -10.65 -3.08
CA MET A 78 -0.36 -9.33 -2.95
C MET A 78 -0.84 -8.33 -4.01
N GLU A 79 -0.96 -8.74 -5.28
CA GLU A 79 -1.44 -7.85 -6.35
C GLU A 79 -2.91 -7.45 -6.15
N VAL A 80 -3.75 -8.37 -5.68
CA VAL A 80 -5.17 -8.12 -5.40
C VAL A 80 -5.29 -7.15 -4.22
N ASP A 81 -4.47 -7.34 -3.19
CA ASP A 81 -4.45 -6.45 -2.04
C ASP A 81 -3.97 -5.03 -2.40
N ILE A 82 -2.97 -4.91 -3.28
CA ILE A 82 -2.50 -3.62 -3.81
C ILE A 82 -3.63 -2.92 -4.59
N GLN A 83 -4.30 -3.62 -5.50
CA GLN A 83 -5.44 -3.06 -6.26
C GLN A 83 -6.57 -2.62 -5.33
N ARG A 84 -6.82 -3.39 -4.27
CA ARG A 84 -7.81 -3.04 -3.23
C ARG A 84 -7.42 -1.73 -2.52
N LEU A 85 -6.15 -1.56 -2.15
CA LEU A 85 -5.64 -0.35 -1.51
C LEU A 85 -5.79 0.87 -2.44
N GLU A 86 -5.38 0.73 -3.70
CA GLU A 86 -5.51 1.77 -4.74
C GLU A 86 -6.97 2.20 -4.90
N LYS A 87 -7.88 1.23 -4.98
CA LYS A 87 -9.31 1.50 -5.09
C LYS A 87 -9.86 2.29 -3.90
N MET A 88 -9.41 1.99 -2.67
CA MET A 88 -9.83 2.73 -1.47
C MET A 88 -9.33 4.19 -1.49
N ILE A 89 -8.10 4.43 -1.95
CA ILE A 89 -7.55 5.79 -2.10
C ILE A 89 -8.34 6.57 -3.16
N ASP A 90 -8.61 5.96 -4.31
CA ASP A 90 -9.42 6.57 -5.37
C ASP A 90 -10.83 6.91 -4.91
N LEU A 91 -11.45 6.04 -4.11
CA LEU A 91 -12.76 6.32 -3.52
C LEU A 91 -12.74 7.52 -2.58
N GLY A 92 -11.69 7.67 -1.77
CA GLY A 92 -11.50 8.85 -0.94
C GLY A 92 -11.44 10.13 -1.77
N ASN A 93 -10.69 10.10 -2.87
CA ASN A 93 -10.61 11.22 -3.82
C ASN A 93 -11.96 11.51 -4.47
N GLN A 94 -12.68 10.49 -4.96
CA GLN A 94 -14.00 10.66 -5.56
C GLN A 94 -15.04 11.22 -4.59
N LEU A 95 -14.97 10.84 -3.32
CA LEU A 95 -15.85 11.33 -2.26
C LEU A 95 -15.44 12.72 -1.75
N ASN A 96 -14.35 13.30 -2.28
CA ASN A 96 -13.73 14.54 -1.82
C ASN A 96 -13.36 14.51 -0.32
N LEU A 97 -13.02 13.33 0.19
CA LEU A 97 -12.51 13.16 1.54
C LEU A 97 -11.03 13.47 1.48
N SER A 98 -10.59 14.59 2.06
CA SER A 98 -9.16 14.92 2.14
C SER A 98 -8.45 13.92 3.07
N LEU A 99 -8.10 12.73 2.55
CA LEU A 99 -7.46 11.65 3.29
C LEU A 99 -6.05 12.04 3.73
N SER A 100 -5.70 11.74 4.98
CA SER A 100 -4.32 11.76 5.47
C SER A 100 -3.73 10.37 5.32
N LEU A 101 -2.68 10.27 4.49
CA LEU A 101 -1.92 9.03 4.27
C LEU A 101 -0.58 9.03 5.02
N ASP A 102 -0.34 10.01 5.90
CA ASP A 102 0.96 10.20 6.57
C ASP A 102 1.41 8.94 7.32
N ARG A 103 0.50 8.29 8.06
CA ARG A 103 0.79 7.02 8.74
C ARG A 103 1.08 5.87 7.78
N CYS A 104 0.43 5.86 6.61
CA CYS A 104 0.68 4.85 5.59
C CYS A 104 2.08 5.04 4.99
N GLN A 105 2.46 6.30 4.73
CA GLN A 105 3.79 6.66 4.25
C GLN A 105 4.89 6.30 5.26
N GLU A 106 4.69 6.62 6.54
CA GLU A 106 5.60 6.24 7.63
C GLU A 106 5.77 4.72 7.71
N LEU A 107 4.68 3.97 7.73
CA LEU A 107 4.71 2.50 7.80
C LEU A 107 5.42 1.88 6.59
N TYR A 108 5.14 2.39 5.39
CA TYR A 108 5.79 1.94 4.18
C TYR A 108 7.29 2.22 4.20
N LEU A 109 7.70 3.43 4.61
CA LEU A 109 9.11 3.80 4.71
C LEU A 109 9.86 2.97 5.75
N GLU A 110 9.24 2.71 6.91
CA GLU A 110 9.80 1.85 7.94
C GLU A 110 10.05 0.43 7.40
N TYR A 111 9.05 -0.15 6.72
CA TYR A 111 9.20 -1.46 6.09
C TYR A 111 10.27 -1.46 4.99
N PHE A 112 10.25 -0.44 4.13
CA PHE A 112 11.22 -0.29 3.04
C PHE A 112 12.65 -0.27 3.57
N HIS A 113 12.92 0.51 4.60
CA HIS A 113 14.25 0.63 5.19
C HIS A 113 14.71 -0.62 5.93
N ASN A 114 13.80 -1.26 6.68
CA ASN A 114 14.17 -2.36 7.58
C ASN A 114 14.18 -3.73 6.90
N GLN A 115 13.32 -3.94 5.89
CA GLN A 115 13.12 -5.25 5.28
C GLN A 115 13.51 -5.26 3.80
N PHE A 116 12.95 -4.34 3.01
CA PHE A 116 13.10 -4.38 1.55
C PHE A 116 14.51 -3.98 1.10
N LEU A 117 15.06 -2.91 1.68
CA LEU A 117 16.37 -2.39 1.31
C LEU A 117 17.52 -3.38 1.61
N PRO A 118 17.61 -4.02 2.80
CA PRO A 118 18.63 -5.03 3.05
C PRO A 118 18.56 -6.23 2.08
N GLN A 119 17.35 -6.66 1.70
CA GLN A 119 17.16 -7.76 0.74
C GLN A 119 17.63 -7.40 -0.67
N LEU A 120 17.36 -6.17 -1.11
CA LEU A 120 17.85 -5.65 -2.40
C LEU A 120 19.38 -5.61 -2.45
N ILE A 121 20.04 -5.26 -1.35
CA ILE A 121 21.50 -5.22 -1.29
C ILE A 121 22.09 -6.64 -1.27
N GLN A 122 21.54 -7.54 -0.44
CA GLN A 122 22.03 -8.94 -0.35
C GLN A 122 21.91 -9.71 -1.68
N SER A 123 20.81 -9.49 -2.42
CA SER A 123 20.62 -10.11 -3.74
C SER A 123 21.59 -9.59 -4.82
N GLN A 124 22.18 -8.40 -4.64
CA GLN A 124 23.23 -7.88 -5.51
C GLN A 124 24.61 -8.46 -5.20
N ASP A 125 24.95 -8.66 -3.92
CA ASP A 125 26.24 -9.25 -3.53
C ASP A 125 26.35 -10.72 -3.96
N LEU A 126 25.27 -11.51 -3.85
CA LEU A 126 25.23 -12.91 -4.33
C LEU A 126 25.44 -13.05 -5.84
N LYS A 127 25.13 -12.03 -6.64
CA LYS A 127 25.39 -12.03 -8.08
C LYS A 127 26.84 -11.68 -8.43
N LYS A 128 27.60 -11.12 -7.49
CA LYS A 128 28.97 -10.62 -7.73
C LYS A 128 30.05 -11.68 -7.51
N ASP A 129 29.75 -12.75 -6.78
CA ASP A 129 30.70 -13.84 -6.47
C ASP A 129 30.88 -14.90 -7.58
N SER A 130 30.42 -14.63 -8.80
CA SER A 130 30.61 -15.55 -9.95
C SER A 130 31.58 -15.04 -11.03
N LYS A 131 32.36 -13.99 -10.75
CA LYS A 131 33.46 -13.56 -11.62
C LYS A 131 34.64 -13.01 -10.83
N ASP A 132 35.62 -13.88 -10.65
CA ASP A 132 37.06 -13.65 -10.46
C ASP A 132 37.54 -12.64 -9.39
N SER A 133 38.36 -13.20 -8.49
CA SER A 133 39.51 -12.67 -7.76
C SER A 133 39.89 -11.18 -7.92
N ASP A 134 40.25 -10.61 -6.76
CA ASP A 134 41.01 -9.37 -6.56
C ASP A 134 40.28 -8.03 -6.80
N SER A 135 39.66 -7.48 -5.75
CA SER A 135 40.14 -6.25 -5.09
C SER A 135 39.13 -5.64 -4.11
N ASN A 136 39.60 -5.52 -2.86
CA ASN A 136 39.32 -4.53 -1.83
C ASN A 136 38.19 -3.49 -2.09
N GLY A 137 36.94 -3.89 -1.86
CA GLY A 137 35.76 -3.00 -1.84
C GLY A 137 35.07 -3.03 -0.47
N SER A 138 35.77 -2.60 0.58
CA SER A 138 35.21 -2.49 1.93
C SER A 138 34.22 -1.32 2.00
N TYR A 139 32.91 -1.60 1.88
CA TYR A 139 31.85 -0.62 2.14
C TYR A 139 31.60 -0.50 3.66
N PRO A 140 32.06 0.57 4.35
CA PRO A 140 32.08 0.64 5.81
C PRO A 140 30.69 0.80 6.46
N TRP A 141 29.65 1.07 5.66
CA TRP A 141 28.28 1.26 6.15
C TRP A 141 27.51 -0.06 6.30
N LEU A 142 28.03 -1.18 5.79
CA LEU A 142 27.34 -2.48 5.73
C LEU A 142 27.56 -3.40 6.93
N CYS A 143 28.53 -3.11 7.81
CA CYS A 143 28.95 -4.07 8.85
C CYS A 143 28.23 -3.93 10.21
N LYS A 144 27.12 -3.17 10.31
CA LYS A 144 26.47 -2.88 11.61
C LYS A 144 25.04 -3.35 11.81
N MET A 145 24.40 -3.96 10.81
CA MET A 145 23.02 -4.45 10.94
C MET A 145 22.92 -5.87 10.39
N CYS A 146 23.51 -6.83 11.09
CA CYS A 146 23.22 -8.24 10.85
C CYS A 146 22.36 -8.74 12.01
N THR A 147 21.05 -8.65 11.83
CA THR A 147 20.08 -9.40 12.64
C THR A 147 19.40 -10.40 11.72
N CYS A 148 19.66 -11.67 12.00
CA CYS A 148 19.12 -12.88 11.43
C CYS A 148 17.77 -12.66 10.71
N SER A 149 17.79 -12.63 9.38
CA SER A 149 16.57 -12.57 8.57
C SER A 149 16.07 -13.98 8.33
N THR A 150 14.83 -14.26 8.76
CA THR A 150 14.04 -15.38 8.24
C THR A 150 14.03 -15.27 6.73
N SER A 151 14.56 -16.28 6.05
CA SER A 151 14.69 -16.30 4.59
C SER A 151 13.31 -16.30 3.92
N PHE A 152 12.82 -15.11 3.58
CA PHE A 152 11.77 -14.96 2.59
C PHE A 152 12.43 -15.06 1.22
N SER A 153 12.37 -16.24 0.63
CA SER A 153 12.82 -16.48 -0.74
C SER A 153 11.77 -15.91 -1.69
N THR A 154 11.82 -14.61 -1.95
CA THR A 154 10.88 -13.98 -2.88
C THR A 154 11.38 -14.09 -4.31
N SER A 155 10.71 -14.93 -5.09
CA SER A 155 10.68 -14.87 -6.55
C SER A 155 9.78 -13.72 -7.07
N VAL A 156 9.33 -12.82 -6.20
CA VAL A 156 8.47 -11.69 -6.55
C VAL A 156 9.33 -10.56 -7.08
N SER A 157 8.98 -10.07 -8.27
CA SER A 157 9.62 -8.90 -8.87
C SER A 157 9.52 -7.71 -7.91
N PRO A 158 10.56 -6.86 -7.79
CA PRO A 158 10.52 -5.70 -6.89
C PRO A 158 9.51 -4.61 -7.32
N SER A 159 8.88 -4.76 -8.49
CA SER A 159 8.00 -3.76 -9.11
C SER A 159 6.71 -3.44 -8.35
N PRO A 160 5.95 -4.40 -7.76
CA PRO A 160 4.66 -4.07 -7.14
C PRO A 160 4.83 -3.22 -5.87
N LEU A 161 5.83 -3.53 -5.04
CA LEU A 161 6.12 -2.76 -3.83
C LEU A 161 6.68 -1.37 -4.14
N LEU A 162 7.44 -1.20 -5.22
CA LEU A 162 7.90 0.12 -5.66
C LEU A 162 6.74 0.99 -6.19
N ASN A 163 5.83 0.40 -6.95
CA ASN A 163 4.61 1.08 -7.42
C ASN A 163 3.72 1.50 -6.23
N LEU A 164 3.61 0.65 -5.21
CA LEU A 164 2.89 0.97 -3.97
C LEU A 164 3.42 2.25 -3.29
N GLY A 165 4.75 2.44 -3.29
CA GLY A 165 5.36 3.67 -2.78
C GLY A 165 4.91 4.91 -3.56
N GLN A 166 4.83 4.82 -4.89
CA GLN A 166 4.34 5.91 -5.74
C GLN A 166 2.85 6.21 -5.48
N THR A 167 2.02 5.17 -5.34
CA THR A 167 0.60 5.29 -4.98
C THR A 167 0.40 6.04 -3.65
N LEU A 168 1.28 5.81 -2.68
CA LEU A 168 1.27 6.51 -1.38
C LEU A 168 1.92 7.91 -1.43
N ALA A 169 2.34 8.38 -2.61
CA ALA A 169 3.11 9.61 -2.80
C ALA A 169 4.44 9.65 -2.03
N VAL A 170 5.06 8.49 -1.83
CA VAL A 170 6.42 8.36 -1.27
C VAL A 170 7.44 8.49 -2.41
N ASP A 171 8.33 9.48 -2.32
CA ASP A 171 9.41 9.66 -3.30
C ASP A 171 10.52 8.61 -3.08
N LEU A 172 10.57 7.63 -3.98
CA LEU A 172 11.60 6.59 -4.02
C LEU A 172 12.62 6.80 -5.16
N SER A 173 12.58 7.93 -5.87
CA SER A 173 13.42 8.19 -7.05
C SER A 173 14.93 8.08 -6.74
N ALA A 174 15.34 8.52 -5.55
CA ALA A 174 16.71 8.41 -5.06
C ALA A 174 17.20 6.95 -4.88
N TRP A 175 16.29 5.99 -4.77
CA TRP A 175 16.57 4.57 -4.62
C TRP A 175 16.41 3.80 -5.94
N ILE A 176 15.40 4.15 -6.75
CA ILE A 176 15.16 3.57 -8.08
C ILE A 176 16.37 3.81 -8.99
N THR A 177 16.96 5.01 -8.95
CA THR A 177 18.18 5.35 -9.72
C THR A 177 19.42 4.55 -9.32
N LYS A 178 19.42 3.92 -8.14
CA LYS A 178 20.51 3.07 -7.65
C LYS A 178 20.26 1.59 -7.89
N LEU A 179 19.07 1.21 -8.36
CA LEU A 179 18.78 -0.17 -8.75
C LEU A 179 19.34 -0.43 -10.15
N PRO A 180 20.05 -1.54 -10.38
CA PRO A 180 20.48 -1.91 -11.71
C PRO A 180 19.25 -2.10 -12.59
N SER A 181 19.22 -1.39 -13.72
CA SER A 181 18.21 -1.56 -14.76
C SER A 181 18.05 -3.04 -15.07
N PRO A 182 16.82 -3.58 -15.16
CA PRO A 182 16.63 -4.87 -15.83
C PRO A 182 17.14 -4.70 -17.27
N GLY A 183 18.22 -5.40 -17.60
CA GLY A 183 18.73 -5.53 -18.96
C GLY A 183 18.01 -6.63 -19.71
#